data_AF-A0AAE3M030-F1
#
_entry.id   AF-A0AAE3M030-F1
#
_cell.length_a   1.000
_cell.length_b   1.000
_cell.length_c   1.000
_cell.angle_alpha   90.00
_cell.angle_beta   90.00
_cell.angle_gamma   90.00
#
_symmetry.space_group_name_H-M   'P 1'
#
loop_
_entity.id
_entity.type
_entity.pdbx_description
1 polymer ?
#
loop_
_entity_poly.entity_id
_entity_poly.type
_entity_poly.pdbx_seq_one_letter_code
_entity_poly.pdbx_strand_id
1 'polypeptide(L)' 'MSIARDLDLTKGPLLGHFRTLAIPAAFGMLFSTLYNVVDVYWAGRLSTQAQAGLAIGFQAFFI' A
#
# COMPACT_ATOMS: atom_id res chain seq x y z
N MET A 1 10.30 30.86 -13.37
CA MET A 1 9.34 29.79 -13.05
C MET A 1 9.99 28.47 -13.47
N SER A 2 10.74 27.81 -12.58
CA SER A 2 11.44 26.56 -12.93
C SER A 2 10.52 25.39 -12.66
N ILE A 3 10.01 24.81 -13.74
CA ILE A 3 9.29 23.54 -13.76
C ILE A 3 10.24 22.46 -13.24
N ALA A 4 9.69 21.52 -12.46
CA ALA A 4 10.40 20.43 -11.80
C ALA A 4 11.46 19.81 -12.73
N ARG A 5 12.73 19.80 -12.28
CA ARG A 5 13.77 19.02 -12.93
C ARG A 5 13.47 17.55 -12.63
N ASP A 6 13.26 16.75 -13.66
CA ASP A 6 13.25 15.28 -13.55
C ASP A 6 14.51 14.86 -12.79
N LEU A 7 14.33 14.39 -11.55
CA LEU A 7 15.42 13.95 -10.70
C LEU A 7 15.88 12.60 -11.23
N ASP A 8 16.98 12.59 -11.99
CA ASP A 8 17.57 11.37 -12.52
C ASP A 8 18.07 10.48 -11.37
N LEU A 9 17.25 9.48 -11.02
CA LEU A 9 17.52 8.56 -9.91
C LEU A 9 18.65 7.55 -10.20
N THR A 10 19.24 7.60 -11.40
CA THR A 10 20.34 6.70 -11.81
C THR A 10 21.72 7.28 -11.52
N LYS A 11 21.80 8.57 -11.14
CA LYS A 11 23.06 9.27 -10.88
C LYS A 11 23.11 9.85 -9.47
N GLY A 12 24.22 9.63 -8.77
CA GLY A 12 24.46 10.16 -7.42
C GLY A 12 24.32 9.12 -6.31
N PRO A 13 24.35 9.53 -5.03
CA PRO A 13 24.44 8.60 -3.89
C PRO A 13 23.19 7.73 -3.77
N LEU A 14 23.35 6.40 -3.78
CA LEU A 14 22.25 5.42 -3.70
C LEU A 14 21.34 5.65 -2.49
N LEU A 15 21.91 6.03 -1.34
CA LEU A 15 21.18 6.19 -0.08
C LEU A 15 20.11 7.29 -0.14
N GLY A 16 20.36 8.35 -0.90
CA GLY A 16 19.41 9.46 -1.07
C GLY A 16 18.21 9.03 -1.91
N HIS A 17 18.47 8.44 -3.07
CA HIS A 17 17.46 7.90 -3.97
C HIS A 17 16.61 6.82 -3.31
N PHE A 18 17.25 5.92 -2.58
CA PHE A 18 16.57 4.86 -1.84
C PHE A 18 15.57 5.44 -0.83
N ARG A 19 15.95 6.46 -0.05
CA ARG A 19 15.03 7.08 0.92
C ARG A 19 13.89 7.82 0.24
N THR A 20 14.16 8.54 -0.85
CA THR A 20 13.14 9.26 -1.63
C THR A 20 12.06 8.34 -2.20
N LEU A 21 12.40 7.08 -2.51
CA LEU A 21 11.45 6.07 -2.99
C LEU A 21 10.85 5.24 -1.85
N ALA A 22 11.68 4.73 -0.96
CA ALA A 22 11.29 3.78 0.08
C ALA A 22 10.37 4.40 1.12
N ILE A 23 10.58 5.67 1.50
CA ILE A 23 9.75 6.34 2.50
C ILE A 23 8.29 6.47 2.02
N PRO A 24 7.98 7.12 0.89
CA PRO A 24 6.60 7.22 0.42
C PRO A 24 5.98 5.86 0.11
N ALA A 25 6.76 4.91 -0.41
CA ALA A 25 6.28 3.54 -0.63
C ALA A 25 5.92 2.83 0.68
N ALA A 26 6.74 2.97 1.73
CA ALA A 26 6.47 2.39 3.05
C ALA A 26 5.21 3.00 3.68
N PHE A 27 5.01 4.31 3.57
CA PHE A 27 3.76 4.95 4.01
C PHE A 27 2.56 4.42 3.23
N GLY A 28 2.65 4.30 1.91
CA GLY A 28 1.57 3.73 1.08
C GLY A 28 1.22 2.29 1.49
N MET A 29 2.23 1.45 1.72
CA MET A 29 2.04 0.07 2.19
C MET A 29 1.44 0.01 3.61
N LEU A 30 1.84 0.90 4.50
CA LEU A 30 1.27 1.01 5.84
C LEU A 30 -0.22 1.34 5.78
N PHE A 31 -0.60 2.37 5.01
CA PHE A 31 -2.01 2.74 4.85
C PHE A 31 -2.84 1.65 4.18
N SER A 32 -2.29 0.97 3.17
CA SER A 32 -2.96 -0.18 2.53
C SER A 32 -3.22 -1.31 3.55
N THR A 33 -2.24 -1.61 4.39
CA THR A 33 -2.39 -2.62 5.45
C THR A 33 -3.45 -2.21 6.47
N LEU A 34 -3.42 -0.97 6.93
CA LEU A 34 -4.41 -0.44 7.88
C LEU A 34 -5.83 -0.43 7.29
N TYR A 35 -5.98 -0.09 6.01
CA TYR A 35 -7.26 -0.17 5.31
C TYR A 35 -7.81 -1.59 5.35
N ASN A 36 -7.00 -2.60 4.99
CA ASN A 36 -7.43 -3.99 5.02
C ASN A 36 -7.82 -4.47 6.44
N VAL A 37 -7.09 -4.02 7.48
CA VAL A 37 -7.44 -4.33 8.87
C VAL A 37 -8.78 -3.73 9.26
N VAL A 38 -9.00 -2.46 8.92
CA VAL A 38 -10.27 -1.76 9.20
C VAL A 38 -11.42 -2.40 8.44
N ASP A 39 -11.24 -2.72 7.16
CA ASP A 39 -12.25 -3.36 6.32
C ASP A 39 -12.69 -4.72 6.89
N VAL A 40 -11.74 -5.59 7.24
CA VAL A 40 -12.02 -6.90 7.85
C VAL A 40 -12.68 -6.76 9.22
N TYR A 41 -12.25 -5.81 10.04
CA TYR A 41 -12.85 -5.55 11.35
C TYR A 41 -14.33 -5.17 11.22
N TRP A 42 -14.68 -4.27 10.29
CA TRP A 42 -16.07 -3.87 10.06
C TRP A 42 -16.89 -4.95 9.36
N ALA A 43 -16.33 -5.66 8.38
CA ALA A 43 -16.99 -6.80 7.73
C ALA A 43 -17.35 -7.90 8.74
N GLY A 44 -16.44 -8.20 9.69
CA GLY A 44 -16.70 -9.14 10.78
C GLY A 44 -17.77 -8.66 11.77
N ARG A 45 -17.94 -7.34 11.93
CA ARG A 45 -19.03 -6.75 12.74
C ARG A 45 -20.39 -6.79 12.03
N LEU A 46 -20.41 -6.84 10.70
CA LEU A 46 -21.64 -6.95 9.91
C LEU A 46 -22.18 -8.39 9.91
N SER A 47 -21.35 -9.39 9.58
CA SER A 47 -21.70 -10.81 9.63
C SER A 47 -20.46 -11.69 9.48
N THR A 48 -20.44 -12.83 10.15
CA THR A 48 -19.40 -13.85 9.98
C THR A 48 -19.33 -14.37 8.54
N GLN A 49 -20.45 -14.37 7.81
CA GLN A 49 -20.51 -14.75 6.39
C GLN A 49 -19.84 -13.71 5.48
N ALA A 50 -19.91 -12.41 5.83
CA ALA A 50 -19.24 -11.36 5.07
C ALA A 50 -17.72 -11.44 5.21
N GLN A 51 -17.23 -11.72 6.42
CA GLN A 51 -15.81 -11.96 6.67
C GLN A 51 -15.26 -13.20 5.94
N ALA A 52 -16.03 -14.31 5.93
CA ALA A 52 -15.66 -15.51 5.18
C ALA A 52 -15.66 -15.27 3.66
N GLY A 53 -16.60 -14.46 3.15
CA GLY A 53 -16.65 -14.05 1.74
C GLY A 53 -15.42 -13.26 1.30
N LEU A 54 -14.94 -12.32 2.11
CA LEU A 54 -13.69 -11.58 1.83
C LEU A 54 -12.48 -12.49 1.74
N ALA A 55 -12.34 -13.46 2.64
CA ALA A 55 -11.21 -14.40 2.65
C ALA A 55 -11.18 -15.29 1.39
N ILE A 56 -12.34 -15.80 0.95
CA ILE A 56 -12.45 -16.63 -0.26
C ILE A 56 -12.26 -15.78 -1.52
N GLY A 57 -12.86 -14.59 -1.58
CA GLY A 57 -12.72 -13.67 -2.70
C GLY A 57 -11.28 -13.22 -2.92
N PHE A 58 -10.53 -12.99 -1.84
CA PHE A 58 -9.10 -12.65 -1.93
C PHE A 58 -8.30 -13.73 -2.66
N GLN A 59 -8.50 -15.00 -2.32
CA GLN A 59 -7.83 -16.11 -3.00
C GLN A 59 -8.25 -16.28 -4.46
N ALA A 60 -9.49 -15.93 -4.81
CA ALA A 60 -10.01 -16.10 -6.16
C ALA A 60 -9.59 -14.98 -7.14
N PHE A 61 -9.27 -13.78 -6.65
CA PHE A 61 -9.04 -12.60 -7.49
C PHE A 61 -7.64 -11.97 -7.38
N PHE A 62 -6.88 -12.26 -6.32
CA PHE A 62 -5.60 -11.57 -6.05
C PHE A 62 -4.36 -12.52 -6.00
N ILE A 63 -4.56 -13.83 -6.18
CA ILE A 63 -3.51 -14.84 -6.45
C ILE A 63 -3.66 -15.32 -7.89
#